data_AF-A0A1G0K5E8-F1
#
_entry.id   AF-A0A1G0K5E8-F1
#
_cell.length_a   1.000
_cell.length_b   1.000
_cell.length_c   1.000
_cell.angle_alpha   90.00
_cell.angle_beta   90.00
_cell.angle_gamma   90.00
#
_symmetry.space_group_name_H-M   'P 1'
#
loop_
_entity.id
_entity.type
_entity.pdbx_description
1 polymer ?
#
loop_
_entity_poly.entity_id
_entity_poly.type
_entity_poly.pdbx_seq_one_letter_code
_entity_poly.pdbx_strand_id
1 'polypeptide(L)' 'MRAELHALAGGRSYRCHIQDVDAEDSTRETWGLRVPVLICGRRLVCEGRFDPARAEQEFGSG' A
#
# COMPACT_ATOMS: atom_id res chain seq x y z
N MET A 1 -8.06 -1.51 -4.57
CA MET A 1 -6.65 -1.66 -4.13
C MET A 1 -6.13 -3.10 -4.17
N ARG A 2 -6.69 -4.09 -3.44
CA ARG A 2 -6.11 -5.46 -3.40
C ARG A 2 -5.99 -6.12 -4.79
N ALA A 3 -6.97 -5.92 -5.65
CA ALA A 3 -6.95 -6.42 -7.03
C ALA A 3 -5.84 -5.77 -7.88
N GLU A 4 -5.63 -4.46 -7.71
CA GLU A 4 -4.58 -3.71 -8.42
C GLU A 4 -3.18 -4.16 -7.97
N LEU A 5 -2.98 -4.40 -6.67
CA LEU A 5 -1.74 -4.98 -6.14
C LEU A 5 -1.47 -6.39 -6.67
N HIS A 6 -2.50 -7.23 -6.78
CA HIS A 6 -2.36 -8.57 -7.38
C HIS A 6 -1.94 -8.49 -8.85
N ALA A 7 -2.50 -7.55 -9.62
CA ALA A 7 -2.10 -7.33 -11.01
C ALA A 7 -0.63 -6.88 -11.11
N LEU A 8 -0.22 -5.94 -10.26
CA LEU A 8 1.15 -5.41 -10.19
C LEU A 8 2.20 -6.46 -9.80
N ALA A 9 1.82 -7.43 -8.96
CA ALA A 9 2.73 -8.49 -8.57
C ALA A 9 3.15 -9.35 -9.77
N GLY A 10 2.36 -9.40 -10.84
CA GLY A 10 2.71 -10.11 -12.07
C GLY A 10 3.01 -11.60 -11.84
N GLY A 11 2.32 -12.22 -10.86
CA GLY A 11 2.56 -13.62 -10.46
C GLY A 11 3.69 -13.83 -9.45
N ARG A 12 4.42 -12.77 -9.05
CA ARG A 12 5.39 -12.85 -7.94
C ARG A 12 4.67 -13.09 -6.62
N SER A 13 5.29 -13.89 -5.77
CA SER A 13 4.80 -14.10 -4.40
C SER A 13 5.08 -12.85 -3.57
N TYR A 14 4.07 -12.34 -2.88
CA TYR A 14 4.21 -11.24 -1.93
C TYR A 14 3.38 -11.50 -0.69
N ARG A 15 3.80 -10.95 0.45
CA ARG A 15 3.01 -10.93 1.67
C ARG A 15 2.35 -9.57 1.80
N CYS A 16 1.03 -9.55 1.98
CA CYS A 16 0.25 -8.33 2.17
C CYS A 16 -0.45 -8.41 3.51
N HIS A 17 -0.23 -7.38 4.33
CA HIS A 17 -0.97 -7.15 5.56
C HIS A 17 -1.94 -6.00 5.32
N ILE A 18 -3.22 -6.23 5.62
CA ILE A 18 -4.26 -5.20 5.51
C ILE A 18 -4.66 -4.84 6.94
N GLN A 19 -4.55 -3.56 7.27
CA GLN A 19 -4.96 -3.00 8.55
C GLN A 19 -6.01 -1.92 8.28
N ASP A 20 -7.09 -1.96 9.05
CA ASP A 20 -8.07 -0.90 9.06
C ASP A 20 -7.50 0.30 9.84
N VAL A 21 -7.50 1.47 9.23
CA VAL A 21 -7.01 2.71 9.84
C VAL A 21 -7.85 3.11 11.04
N ASP A 22 -9.13 2.73 11.06
CA ASP A 22 -10.07 3.09 12.13
C ASP A 22 -10.05 2.11 13.32
N ALA A 23 -9.33 1.00 13.21
CA ALA A 23 -9.28 -0.02 14.27
C ALA A 23 -8.40 0.37 15.46
N GLU A 24 -7.40 1.23 15.26
CA GLU A 24 -6.47 1.67 16.31
C GLU A 24 -6.29 3.18 16.26
N ASP A 25 -6.42 3.85 17.41
CA ASP A 25 -6.32 5.31 17.50
C ASP A 25 -4.96 5.82 16.99
N SER A 26 -3.86 5.13 17.29
CA SER A 26 -2.52 5.47 16.81
C SER A 26 -2.41 5.45 15.28
N THR A 27 -3.08 4.50 14.63
CA THR A 27 -3.10 4.36 13.18
C THR A 27 -4.00 5.42 12.54
N ARG A 28 -5.14 5.71 13.16
CA ARG A 28 -6.03 6.82 12.79
C ARG A 28 -5.35 8.17 12.92
N GLU A 29 -4.64 8.44 14.02
CA GLU A 29 -3.90 9.68 14.24
C GLU A 29 -2.79 9.86 13.20
N THR A 30 -2.12 8.76 12.84
CA THR A 30 -1.03 8.80 11.85
C THR A 30 -1.55 9.02 10.44
N TRP A 31 -2.59 8.29 10.01
CA TRP A 31 -3.00 8.24 8.60
C TRP A 31 -4.36 8.91 8.33
N GLY A 32 -5.29 8.82 9.26
CA GLY A 32 -6.62 9.45 9.19
C GLY A 32 -7.32 9.24 7.86
N LEU A 33 -7.80 10.33 7.26
CA LEU A 33 -8.50 10.31 5.98
C LEU A 33 -7.59 10.12 4.76
N ARG A 34 -6.28 9.96 4.95
CA ARG A 34 -5.30 9.83 3.85
C ARG A 34 -5.22 8.40 3.31
N VAL A 35 -6.32 7.66 3.41
CA VAL A 35 -6.46 6.30 2.88
C VAL A 35 -6.83 6.33 1.39
N PRO A 36 -6.42 5.32 0.60
CA PRO A 36 -5.60 4.18 1.00
C PRO A 36 -4.11 4.54 1.18
N VAL A 37 -3.49 3.89 2.17
CA VAL A 37 -2.04 3.97 2.43
C VAL A 37 -1.40 2.65 2.02
N LEU A 38 -0.29 2.72 1.27
CA LEU A 38 0.53 1.56 0.94
C LEU A 38 1.96 1.77 1.42
N ILE A 39 2.42 0.83 2.24
CA ILE A 39 3.81 0.77 2.70
C ILE A 39 4.41 -0.52 2.14
N CYS A 40 5.52 -0.39 1.43
CA CYS A 40 6.31 -1.53 0.97
C CYS A 40 7.64 -1.55 1.74
N GLY A 41 7.85 -2.59 2.55
CA GLY A 41 8.97 -2.64 3.50
C GLY A 41 8.86 -1.52 4.54
N ARG A 42 9.76 -0.54 4.48
CA ARG A 42 9.75 0.65 5.37
C ARG A 42 9.44 1.95 4.64
N ARG A 43 8.98 1.87 3.39
CA ARG A 43 8.79 3.04 2.53
C ARG A 43 7.33 3.24 2.17
N LEU A 44 6.87 4.48 2.31
CA LEU A 44 5.56 4.91 1.86
C LEU A 44 5.53 4.99 0.33
N VAL A 45 4.64 4.21 -0.30
CA VAL A 45 4.47 4.14 -1.75
C VAL A 45 3.26 4.95 -2.20
N CYS A 46 2.18 4.92 -1.41
CA CYS A 46 0.92 5.60 -1.72
C CYS A 46 0.29 6.15 -0.43
N GLU A 47 -0.32 7.31 -0.55
CA GLU A 47 -1.19 7.92 0.45
C GLU A 47 -2.33 8.66 -0.29
N GLY A 48 -3.58 8.42 0.11
CA GLY A 48 -4.79 9.07 -0.41
C GLY A 48 -5.28 8.58 -1.78
N ARG A 49 -4.39 8.37 -2.76
CA ARG A 49 -4.75 7.83 -4.08
C ARG A 49 -3.70 6.86 -4.60
N PHE A 50 -4.15 5.67 -4.96
CA PHE A 50 -3.29 4.66 -5.56
C PHE A 50 -2.96 4.99 -7.01
N ASP A 51 -1.67 5.02 -7.33
CA ASP A 51 -1.13 5.15 -8.68
C ASP A 51 -0.32 3.88 -9.02
N PRO A 52 -0.83 3.01 -9.89
CA PRO A 52 -0.16 1.78 -10.29
C PRO A 52 1.22 2.03 -10.92
N ALA A 53 1.37 3.05 -11.76
CA ALA A 53 2.63 3.32 -12.46
C ALA A 53 3.74 3.76 -11.51
N ARG A 54 3.37 4.50 -10.45
CA ARG A 54 4.28 4.83 -9.36
C ARG A 54 4.64 3.60 -8.54
N ALA A 55 3.66 2.75 -8.24
CA ALA A 55 3.89 1.52 -7.50
C ALA A 55 4.86 0.57 -8.25
N GLU A 56 4.73 0.40 -9.56
CA GLU A 56 5.61 -0.46 -10.38
C GLU A 56 7.09 -0.09 -10.23
N GLN A 57 7.42 1.18 -10.24
CA GLN A 57 8.80 1.67 -10.05
C GLN A 57 9.37 1.22 -8.71
N GLU A 58 8.53 1.15 -7.68
CA GLU A 58 8.94 0.79 -6.31
C GLU A 58 9.00 -0.72 -6.07
N PHE A 59 8.23 -1.51 -6.84
CA PHE A 59 8.22 -2.97 -6.80
C PHE A 59 9.16 -3.62 -7.84
N GLY A 60 9.72 -2.85 -8.78
CA GLY A 60 10.51 -3.33 -9.92
C GLY A 60 12.03 -3.36 -9.72
N SER A 61 12.56 -2.81 -8.62
CA SER A 61 14.02 -2.70 -8.38
C SER A 61 14.64 -3.88 -7.61
N GLY A 62 14.03 -5.06 -7.65
CA GLY A 62 14.49 -6.27 -6.94
C GLY A 62 15.14 -7.29 -7.86
#